data_AF-A0A847YHM9-F1
#
_entry.id   AF-A0A847YHM9-F1
#
_cell.length_a   1.000
_cell.length_b   1.000
_cell.length_c   1.000
_cell.angle_alpha   90.00
_cell.angle_beta   90.00
_cell.angle_gamma   90.00
#
_symmetry.space_group_name_H-M   'P 1'
#
loop_
_entity.id
_entity.type
_entity.pdbx_description
1 polymer ?
#
loop_
_entity_poly.entity_id
_entity_poly.type
_entity_poly.pdbx_seq_one_letter_code
_entity_poly.pdbx_strand_id
1 'polypeptide(L)'
;MPIRYYKLSCGSCGKSETISRHEAQVRLTAARKLRAAAWDADESLLDELIPTLLAQLPCSCGEKNWQITGLESADDWSESPRCRDCGRVIPPARLAVLPDAERCAECQAAWEEGRATGPERYCPRCGNPMKLTPRDIGGVTRYVWVCTKNPPCRGV
;
A
#
# COMPACT_ATOMS: atom_id res chain seq x y z
N MET A 1 5.46 16.28 20.43
CA MET A 1 6.55 15.66 19.65
C MET A 1 5.92 14.74 18.62
N PRO A 2 6.10 14.97 17.31
CA PRO A 2 5.56 14.09 16.30
C PRO A 2 6.30 12.74 16.35
N ILE A 3 5.55 11.66 16.54
CA ILE A 3 6.12 10.31 16.42
C ILE A 3 6.32 10.05 14.93
N ARG A 4 7.58 9.91 14.50
CA ARG A 4 7.91 9.51 13.13
C ARG A 4 8.03 8.01 13.00
N TYR A 5 7.53 7.51 11.87
CA TYR A 5 7.60 6.10 11.49
C TYR A 5 8.36 5.94 10.18
N TYR A 6 9.10 4.85 10.07
CA TYR A 6 9.86 4.49 8.88
C TYR A 6 9.36 3.15 8.37
N LYS A 7 8.95 3.10 7.10
CA LYS A 7 8.57 1.84 6.45
C LYS A 7 9.79 1.27 5.73
N LEU A 8 10.24 0.12 6.19
CA LEU A 8 11.28 -0.68 5.55
C LEU A 8 10.60 -1.68 4.63
N SER A 9 11.07 -1.78 3.40
CA SER A 9 10.62 -2.80 2.45
C SER A 9 11.80 -3.43 1.74
N CYS A 10 11.75 -4.75 1.53
CA CYS A 10 12.78 -5.45 0.79
C CYS A 10 12.25 -5.82 -0.59
N GLY A 11 12.89 -5.31 -1.65
CA GLY A 11 12.54 -5.64 -3.03
C GLY A 11 12.85 -7.08 -3.46
N SER A 12 13.60 -7.86 -2.66
CA SER A 12 13.88 -9.28 -2.95
C SER A 12 12.89 -10.21 -2.26
N CYS A 13 12.74 -10.12 -0.94
CA CYS A 13 11.87 -11.04 -0.18
C CYS A 13 10.44 -10.53 0.04
N GLY A 14 10.13 -9.29 -0.35
CA GLY A 14 8.81 -8.68 -0.18
C GLY A 14 8.44 -8.36 1.27
N LYS A 15 9.32 -8.60 2.25
CA LYS A 15 9.07 -8.24 3.64
C LYS A 15 8.94 -6.73 3.76
N SER A 16 7.92 -6.29 4.50
CA SER A 16 7.76 -4.91 4.90
C SER A 16 7.52 -4.81 6.40
N GLU A 17 8.17 -3.86 7.04
CA GLU A 17 8.04 -3.59 8.47
C GLU A 17 7.98 -2.08 8.67
N THR A 18 7.17 -1.64 9.63
CA THR A 18 7.11 -0.23 10.04
C THR A 18 7.73 -0.14 11.42
N ILE A 19 8.74 0.73 11.59
CA ILE A 19 9.40 0.97 12.88
C ILE A 19 9.31 2.44 13.25
N SER A 20 9.23 2.71 14.54
CA SER A 20 9.30 4.08 15.08
C SER A 20 10.73 4.63 15.02
N ARG A 21 10.87 5.96 15.16
CA ARG A 21 12.18 6.63 15.28
C ARG A 21 13.05 6.03 16.39
N HIS A 22 12.46 5.74 17.54
CA HIS A 22 13.19 5.14 18.66
C HIS A 22 13.70 3.73 18.33
N GLU A 23 12.87 2.89 17.72
CA GLU A 23 13.29 1.55 17.28
C GLU A 23 14.37 1.61 16.20
N ALA A 24 14.29 2.57 15.28
CA ALA A 24 15.33 2.82 14.29
C ALA A 24 16.67 3.19 14.94
N GLN A 25 16.67 4.08 15.93
CA GLN A 25 17.87 4.47 16.68
C GLN A 25 18.49 3.28 17.41
N VAL A 26 17.68 2.44 18.07
CA VAL A 26 18.15 1.21 18.73
C VAL A 26 18.78 0.25 17.73
N ARG A 27 18.14 -0.02 16.58
CA ARG A 27 18.70 -0.87 15.53
C ARG A 27 20.01 -0.33 14.96
N LEU A 28 20.07 0.96 14.67
CA LEU A 28 21.27 1.60 14.13
C LEU A 28 22.43 1.62 15.13
N THR A 29 22.13 1.77 16.42
CA THR A 29 23.13 1.70 17.49
C THR A 29 23.65 0.28 17.66
N ALA A 30 22.76 -0.74 17.62
CA ALA A 30 23.14 -2.15 17.64
C ALA A 30 24.04 -2.52 16.44
N ALA A 31 23.77 -1.93 15.27
CA ALA A 31 24.58 -2.09 14.06
C ALA A 31 25.87 -1.22 14.04
N ARG A 32 26.15 -0.47 15.11
CA ARG A 32 27.28 0.49 15.23
C ARG A 32 27.30 1.58 14.14
N LYS A 33 26.15 1.87 13.52
CA LYS A 33 25.98 2.91 12.49
C LYS A 33 25.63 4.27 13.09
N LEU A 34 25.09 4.28 14.31
CA LEU A 34 24.79 5.48 15.09
C LEU A 34 25.41 5.33 16.49
N ARG A 35 25.97 6.41 17.05
CA ARG A 35 26.44 6.42 18.44
C ARG A 35 25.30 6.81 19.37
N ALA A 36 25.25 6.26 20.58
CA ALA A 36 24.24 6.64 21.58
C ALA A 36 24.28 8.14 21.91
N ALA A 37 25.46 8.76 21.93
CA ALA A 37 25.62 10.20 22.11
C ALA A 37 25.01 11.07 20.98
N ALA A 38 24.67 10.47 19.84
CA ALA A 38 24.01 11.16 18.74
C ALA A 38 22.48 11.19 18.89
N TRP A 39 21.91 10.62 19.96
CA TRP A 39 20.46 10.63 20.19
C TRP A 39 19.95 12.03 20.59
N ASP A 40 20.80 12.82 21.24
CA ASP A 40 20.53 14.22 21.60
C ASP A 40 20.86 15.22 20.48
N ALA A 41 21.20 14.71 19.28
CA ALA A 41 21.43 15.56 18.12
C ALA A 41 20.14 16.24 17.66
N ASP A 42 20.29 17.30 16.86
CA ASP A 42 19.16 18.03 16.29
C ASP A 42 18.15 17.09 15.60
N GLU A 43 16.87 17.23 15.94
CA GLU A 43 15.82 16.31 15.48
C GLU A 43 15.68 16.31 13.96
N SER A 44 15.88 17.47 13.30
CA SER A 44 15.79 17.56 11.85
C SER A 44 16.94 16.82 11.15
N LEU A 45 18.14 16.89 11.73
CA LEU A 45 19.30 16.15 11.26
C LEU A 45 19.08 14.64 11.39
N LEU A 46 18.51 14.19 12.51
CA LEU A 46 18.20 12.77 12.72
C LEU A 46 17.16 12.25 11.73
N ASP A 47 16.14 13.05 11.43
CA ASP A 47 15.10 12.68 10.47
C ASP A 47 15.66 12.51 9.04
N GLU A 48 16.69 13.25 8.66
CA GLU A 48 17.40 13.07 7.38
C GLU A 48 18.41 11.91 7.41
N LEU A 49 19.11 11.73 8.53
CA LEU A 49 20.20 10.77 8.65
C LEU A 49 19.70 9.32 8.82
N ILE A 50 18.66 9.10 9.62
CA ILE A 50 18.09 7.78 9.92
C ILE A 50 17.71 7.01 8.66
N PRO A 51 16.92 7.53 7.70
CA PRO A 51 16.55 6.77 6.50
C PRO A 51 17.77 6.39 5.66
N THR A 52 18.76 7.27 5.57
CA THR A 52 20.02 7.00 4.87
C THR A 52 20.82 5.87 5.51
N LEU A 53 20.90 5.83 6.84
CA LEU A 53 21.61 4.77 7.56
C LEU A 53 20.83 3.45 7.57
N LEU A 54 19.51 3.48 7.68
CA LEU A 54 18.67 2.28 7.62
C LEU A 54 18.75 1.61 6.25
N ALA A 55 18.84 2.39 5.16
CA ALA A 55 19.02 1.87 3.81
C ALA A 55 20.38 1.18 3.58
N GLN A 56 21.34 1.31 4.50
CA GLN A 56 22.60 0.58 4.47
C GLN A 56 22.54 -0.75 5.23
N LEU A 57 21.48 -1.00 6.00
CA LEU A 57 21.34 -2.26 6.71
C LEU A 57 20.91 -3.36 5.73
N PRO A 58 21.55 -4.54 5.80
CA PRO A 58 21.10 -5.67 5.01
C PRO A 58 19.71 -6.09 5.48
N CYS A 59 18.87 -6.53 4.54
CA CYS A 59 17.64 -7.20 4.90
C CYS A 59 17.95 -8.49 5.67
N SER A 60 17.00 -8.95 6.48
CA SER A 60 17.07 -10.26 7.14
C SER A 60 17.25 -11.42 6.15
N CYS A 61 16.96 -11.24 4.86
CA CYS A 61 17.24 -12.22 3.81
C CYS A 61 18.69 -12.17 3.28
N GLY A 62 19.49 -11.17 3.64
CA GLY A 62 20.89 -11.01 3.26
C GLY A 62 21.17 -10.58 1.82
N GLU A 63 20.18 -10.62 0.92
CA GLU A 63 20.41 -10.38 -0.52
C GLU A 63 20.46 -8.91 -0.94
N LYS A 64 19.65 -8.06 -0.31
CA LYS A 64 19.54 -6.64 -0.62
C LYS A 64 19.35 -5.83 0.64
N ASN A 65 19.74 -4.56 0.57
CA ASN A 65 19.46 -3.62 1.65
C ASN A 65 17.97 -3.24 1.67
N TRP A 66 17.54 -2.72 2.81
CA TRP A 66 16.19 -2.18 2.95
C TRP A 66 15.98 -0.94 2.08
N GLN A 67 14.85 -0.88 1.40
CA GLN A 67 14.33 0.36 0.82
C GLN A 67 13.46 1.05 1.88
N ILE A 68 13.81 2.31 2.17
CA ILE A 68 13.10 3.12 3.16
C ILE A 68 12.14 4.04 2.41
N THR A 69 10.85 3.91 2.71
CA THR A 69 9.84 4.90 2.36
C THR A 69 9.51 5.62 3.65
N GLY A 70 10.02 6.84 3.82
CA GLY A 70 9.66 7.67 4.97
C GLY A 70 8.15 7.90 4.92
N LEU A 71 7.42 7.46 5.95
CA LEU A 71 6.03 7.86 6.13
C LEU A 71 6.02 8.99 7.14
N GLU A 72 5.63 10.16 6.65
CA GLU A 72 5.40 11.33 7.49
C GLU A 72 4.37 11.00 8.58
N SER A 73 4.60 11.62 9.75
CA SER A 73 3.69 11.86 10.87
C SER A 73 2.65 10.79 11.22
N ALA A 74 2.59 10.40 12.49
CA ALA A 74 1.49 9.65 13.09
C ALA A 74 0.06 10.24 12.89
N ASP A 75 -0.10 11.32 12.12
CA ASP A 75 -1.38 11.88 11.69
C ASP A 75 -1.90 11.23 10.39
N ASP A 76 -1.06 10.51 9.64
CA ASP A 76 -1.45 9.82 8.39
C ASP A 76 -2.02 8.40 8.65
N TRP A 77 -2.70 8.21 9.78
CA TRP A 77 -3.64 7.09 9.97
C TRP A 77 -4.96 7.29 9.21
N SER A 78 -5.02 8.24 8.27
CA SER A 78 -6.06 8.20 7.24
C SER A 78 -5.68 7.13 6.24
N GLU A 79 -6.01 5.88 6.57
CA GLU A 79 -6.14 4.83 5.58
C GLU A 79 -7.11 5.37 4.54
N SER A 80 -6.59 5.98 3.47
CA SER A 80 -7.40 6.79 2.58
C SER A 80 -8.53 5.90 2.08
N PRO A 81 -9.80 6.23 2.41
CA PRO A 81 -10.88 5.27 2.34
C PRO A 81 -10.96 4.73 0.92
N ARG A 82 -10.97 3.41 0.81
CA ARG A 82 -11.02 2.72 -0.48
C ARG A 82 -12.47 2.58 -0.90
N CYS A 83 -12.71 2.75 -2.19
CA CYS A 83 -14.02 2.52 -2.77
C CYS A 83 -14.45 1.07 -2.55
N ARG A 84 -15.65 0.89 -2.00
CA ARG A 84 -16.28 -0.41 -1.76
C ARG A 84 -16.42 -1.29 -3.02
N ASP A 85 -16.55 -0.69 -4.20
CA ASP A 85 -16.80 -1.43 -5.45
C ASP A 85 -15.54 -1.72 -6.28
N CYS A 86 -14.55 -0.82 -6.27
CA CYS A 86 -13.36 -0.96 -7.12
C CYS A 86 -12.04 -1.08 -6.34
N GLY A 87 -12.06 -0.90 -5.01
CA GLY A 87 -10.88 -0.99 -4.14
C GLY A 87 -9.83 0.12 -4.34
N ARG A 88 -10.07 1.06 -5.28
CA ARG A 88 -9.22 2.24 -5.50
C ARG A 88 -9.39 3.22 -4.34
N VAL A 89 -8.33 3.94 -4.01
CA VAL A 89 -8.37 5.05 -3.04
C VAL A 89 -9.36 6.11 -3.51
N ILE A 90 -10.26 6.54 -2.63
CA ILE A 90 -11.20 7.64 -2.92
C ILE A 90 -10.40 8.94 -2.95
N PRO A 91 -10.50 9.75 -4.02
CA PRO A 91 -9.73 10.98 -4.12
C PRO A 91 -10.01 11.93 -2.95
N PRO A 92 -8.99 12.60 -2.39
CA PRO A 92 -9.16 13.50 -1.25
C PRO A 92 -10.11 14.66 -1.56
N ALA A 93 -10.13 15.14 -2.81
CA ALA A 93 -11.09 16.14 -3.27
C ALA A 93 -12.57 15.69 -3.12
N ARG A 94 -12.84 14.38 -3.20
CA ARG A 94 -14.19 13.82 -2.99
C ARG A 94 -14.51 13.74 -1.50
N LEU A 95 -13.55 13.31 -0.68
CA LEU A 95 -13.69 13.23 0.78
C LEU A 95 -13.81 14.60 1.43
N ALA A 96 -13.18 15.63 0.86
CA ALA A 96 -13.32 17.01 1.30
C ALA A 96 -14.75 17.54 1.14
N VAL A 97 -15.50 17.04 0.14
CA VAL A 97 -16.90 17.41 -0.10
C VAL A 97 -17.86 16.46 0.62
N LEU A 98 -17.54 15.17 0.66
CA LEU A 98 -18.33 14.09 1.25
C LEU A 98 -17.40 13.18 2.09
N PRO A 99 -17.22 13.51 3.39
CA PRO A 99 -16.30 12.78 4.27
C PRO A 99 -16.67 11.30 4.43
N ASP A 100 -17.96 10.99 4.42
CA ASP A 100 -18.50 9.63 4.60
C ASP A 100 -18.65 8.84 3.27
N ALA A 101 -17.98 9.28 2.20
CA ALA A 101 -18.09 8.62 0.90
C ALA A 101 -17.52 7.19 0.95
N GLU A 102 -18.38 6.18 0.73
CA GLU A 102 -17.98 4.76 0.64
C GLU A 102 -17.57 4.33 -0.79
N ARG A 103 -17.84 5.18 -1.79
CA ARG A 103 -17.61 4.90 -3.21
C ARG A 103 -16.87 6.05 -3.90
N CYS A 104 -16.04 5.72 -4.89
CA CYS A 104 -15.48 6.73 -5.79
C CYS A 104 -16.57 7.31 -6.68
N ALA A 105 -16.33 8.49 -7.27
CA ALA A 105 -17.31 9.16 -8.13
C ALA A 105 -17.80 8.28 -9.29
N GLU A 106 -16.92 7.50 -9.91
CA GLU A 106 -17.26 6.59 -11.00
C GLU A 106 -18.18 5.45 -10.54
N CYS A 107 -17.87 4.82 -9.40
CA CYS A 107 -18.67 3.70 -8.88
C CYS A 107 -19.99 4.17 -8.27
N GLN A 108 -20.01 5.37 -7.67
CA GLN A 108 -21.22 6.00 -7.18
C GLN A 108 -22.17 6.30 -8.35
N ALA A 109 -21.67 6.89 -9.45
CA ALA A 109 -22.47 7.14 -10.65
C ALA A 109 -22.98 5.83 -11.28
N ALA A 110 -22.13 4.80 -11.37
CA ALA A 110 -22.55 3.49 -11.89
C ALA A 110 -23.63 2.82 -11.04
N TRP A 111 -23.58 3.00 -9.72
CA TRP A 111 -24.59 2.51 -8.78
C TRP A 111 -25.92 3.27 -8.93
N GLU A 112 -25.87 4.60 -9.06
CA GLU A 112 -27.04 5.46 -9.31
C GLU A 112 -27.68 5.16 -10.67
N GLU A 113 -26.88 4.79 -11.68
CA GLU A 113 -27.33 4.33 -13.00
C GLU A 113 -27.91 2.89 -12.99
N GLY A 114 -27.86 2.18 -11.87
CA GLY A 114 -28.38 0.80 -11.76
C GLY A 114 -27.49 -0.27 -12.42
N ARG A 115 -26.23 0.04 -12.76
CA ARG A 115 -25.25 -0.97 -13.18
C ARG A 115 -24.70 -1.68 -11.95
N ALA A 116 -25.33 -2.78 -11.55
CA ALA A 116 -24.89 -3.58 -10.43
C ALA A 116 -23.42 -4.04 -10.60
N THR A 117 -22.53 -3.48 -9.80
CA THR A 117 -21.24 -4.07 -9.44
C THR A 117 -21.53 -5.32 -8.62
N GLY A 118 -21.72 -6.45 -9.32
CA GLY A 118 -22.06 -7.73 -8.71
C GLY A 118 -21.04 -8.18 -7.64
N PRO A 119 -21.38 -9.20 -6.83
CA PRO A 119 -20.57 -9.62 -5.69
C PRO A 119 -19.11 -9.85 -6.09
N GLU A 120 -18.19 -9.29 -5.31
CA GLU A 120 -16.76 -9.38 -5.53
C GLU A 120 -16.33 -10.86 -5.60
N ARG A 121 -16.12 -11.37 -6.82
CA ARG A 121 -15.50 -12.66 -7.03
C ARG A 121 -14.00 -12.49 -7.05
N TYR A 122 -13.30 -13.26 -6.25
CA TYR A 122 -11.83 -13.29 -6.22
C TYR A 122 -11.31 -14.47 -7.05
N CYS A 123 -10.16 -14.29 -7.71
CA CYS A 123 -9.57 -15.34 -8.53
C CYS A 123 -9.00 -16.46 -7.63
N PRO A 124 -9.41 -17.73 -7.82
CA PRO A 124 -8.94 -18.83 -6.98
C PRO A 124 -7.43 -19.14 -7.13
N ARG A 125 -6.77 -18.62 -8.18
CA ARG A 125 -5.32 -18.86 -8.41
C ARG A 125 -4.43 -17.80 -7.79
N CYS A 126 -4.85 -16.54 -7.77
CA CYS A 126 -3.96 -15.43 -7.39
C CYS A 126 -4.58 -14.44 -6.41
N GLY A 127 -5.81 -14.65 -5.96
CA GLY A 127 -6.49 -13.77 -5.01
C GLY A 127 -6.90 -12.39 -5.56
N ASN A 128 -6.44 -11.97 -6.74
CA ASN A 128 -6.89 -10.71 -7.34
C ASN A 128 -8.40 -10.71 -7.66
N PRO A 129 -9.07 -9.55 -7.54
CA PRO A 129 -10.49 -9.42 -7.87
C PRO A 129 -10.74 -9.78 -9.34
N MET A 130 -11.89 -10.38 -9.61
CA MET A 130 -12.36 -10.69 -10.95
C MET A 130 -13.35 -9.63 -11.40
N LYS A 131 -13.37 -9.36 -12.70
CA LYS A 131 -14.37 -8.49 -13.32
C LYS A 131 -15.26 -9.29 -14.27
N LEU A 132 -16.54 -8.92 -14.35
CA LEU A 132 -17.43 -9.42 -15.39
C LEU A 132 -16.99 -8.80 -16.72
N THR A 133 -16.77 -9.60 -17.76
CA THR A 133 -16.44 -9.13 -19.10
C THR A 133 -17.32 -9.86 -20.12
N PRO A 134 -17.97 -9.16 -21.06
CA PRO A 134 -18.70 -9.81 -22.13
C PRO A 134 -17.72 -10.53 -23.07
N ARG A 135 -18.07 -11.76 -23.46
CA ARG A 135 -17.36 -12.58 -24.45
C ARG A 135 -18.38 -13.12 -25.44
N ASP A 136 -18.08 -12.96 -26.72
CA ASP A 136 -18.88 -13.57 -27.77
C ASP A 136 -18.40 -15.02 -27.99
N ILE A 137 -19.26 -15.98 -27.65
CA ILE A 137 -18.99 -17.42 -27.81
C ILE A 137 -20.14 -18.02 -28.60
N GLY A 138 -19.87 -18.40 -29.85
CA GLY A 138 -20.88 -19.01 -30.72
C GLY A 138 -22.03 -18.06 -31.11
N GLY A 139 -21.74 -16.76 -31.31
CA GLY A 139 -22.74 -15.76 -31.70
C GLY A 139 -23.65 -15.29 -30.58
N VAL A 140 -23.41 -15.72 -29.33
CA VAL A 140 -24.13 -15.26 -28.14
C VAL A 140 -23.16 -14.54 -27.21
N THR A 141 -23.50 -13.32 -26.83
CA THR A 141 -22.77 -12.57 -25.81
C THR A 141 -23.01 -13.19 -24.44
N ARG A 142 -21.94 -13.75 -23.85
CA ARG A 142 -21.96 -14.30 -22.49
C ARG A 142 -21.10 -13.45 -21.58
N TYR A 143 -21.60 -13.18 -20.39
CA TYR A 143 -20.82 -12.53 -19.35
C TYR A 143 -19.99 -13.56 -18.60
N VAL A 144 -18.67 -13.41 -18.64
CA VAL A 144 -17.73 -14.31 -17.94
C VAL A 144 -16.88 -13.54 -16.95
N TRP A 145 -16.50 -14.20 -15.85
CA TRP A 145 -15.57 -13.63 -14.87
C TRP A 145 -14.13 -13.77 -15.35
N VAL A 146 -13.39 -12.66 -15.42
CA VAL A 146 -11.99 -12.62 -15.86
C VAL A 146 -11.11 -12.03 -14.75
N CYS A 147 -9.97 -12.67 -14.49
CA CYS A 147 -8.98 -12.19 -13.53
C CYS A 147 -8.39 -10.84 -13.97
N THR A 148 -8.26 -9.89 -13.02
CA THR A 148 -7.72 -8.55 -13.27
C THR A 148 -6.18 -8.46 -13.18
N LYS A 149 -5.48 -9.54 -12.81
CA LYS A 149 -4.00 -9.60 -12.80
C LYS A 149 -3.45 -9.33 -14.21
N ASN A 150 -2.29 -8.69 -14.33
CA ASN A 150 -1.59 -8.51 -15.60
C ASN A 150 -0.21 -9.20 -15.56
N PRO A 151 0.05 -10.24 -16.39
CA PRO A 151 -0.88 -10.90 -17.30
C PRO A 151 -2.01 -11.64 -16.56
N PRO A 152 -3.21 -11.76 -17.17
CA PRO A 152 -4.34 -12.44 -16.53
C PRO A 152 -4.03 -13.92 -16.34
N CYS A 153 -4.45 -14.47 -15.21
CA CYS A 153 -4.38 -15.91 -14.95
C CYS A 153 -5.19 -16.63 -16.02
N ARG A 154 -4.51 -17.22 -17.02
CA ARG A 154 -5.16 -18.09 -18.01
C ARG A 154 -5.46 -19.42 -17.33
N GLY A 155 -6.67 -19.93 -17.51
CA GLY A 155 -7.06 -21.26 -17.02
C GLY A 155 -6.25 -22.36 -17.68
N VAL A 156 -6.09 -23.47 -16.97
CA VAL A 156 -5.93 -24.80 -17.61
C VAL A 156 -7.33 -25.26 -17.96
#